data_AF-A0A813SI04-F1
#
_entry.id   AF-A0A813SI04-F1
#
_cell.length_a   1.000
_cell.length_b   1.000
_cell.length_c   1.000
_cell.angle_alpha   90.00
_cell.angle_beta   90.00
_cell.angle_gamma   90.00
#
_symmetry.space_group_name_H-M   'P 1'
#
loop_
_entity.id
_entity.type
_entity.pdbx_description
1 polymer ?
#
loop_
_entity_poly.entity_id
_entity_poly.type
_entity_poly.pdbx_seq_one_letter_code
_entity_poly.pdbx_strand_id
1 'polypeptide(L)'
;MSKYPFNATAMQLNSSRYNVTTSVQDIIYDLMIEEWNNETSFQFYFKQCNPYLCSYSYDLKGDISYVIAITFGLIGGLTTILKTIIPSIVLMIRRWRQKRKIDINQSMINQVFYISFENITHTIIKNNPTIIEFNKLYQVYPNTIQCPCETYSITYEQFIRFQPHLHSICSSTFVNENSQWLIIDYPQTMPKNIYGQPDYSTRKDDFRQIGSPFFQLLNSFCNLSNKTINAELTTFNSSRFITLNLITFEQFQSQINQLIDQFIKNIARSFINSLFFVENMTAANMLFSAFQSDSLYSSASPVYDYYTDSAYQYETIYDRTDQIYNSNETGIDCDCQSTPWCIQQAIVYDLDTITQLFSPPGIFVGCYLVEAVLQSDLRCFFDIDCLHQLINSLSLENISASDIILNSTASHYQEKSSLLEIVSNLMVEEWNNQTFYENYFNICQPSVCTATYISQGNIIYIITTTIGLIGGLTTVYKFVVPIFIKIIVHVTIPYIRKKCGTAEASNLAKRVSKTIPQLFYSNPHLLTSLLDALMKCAQLLFNRSTKKVLSIYEATMNEYNKDKNPSKTPNLFYQMT
;
A
#
# COMPACT_ATOMS: atom_id res chain seq x y z
N MET A 1 -6.31 29.21 -57.62
CA MET A 1 -7.29 29.61 -56.58
C MET A 1 -7.63 28.39 -55.75
N SER A 2 -7.02 28.26 -54.56
CA SER A 2 -7.28 27.13 -53.66
C SER A 2 -8.64 27.29 -52.98
N LYS A 3 -9.37 26.18 -52.88
CA LYS A 3 -10.80 26.11 -52.50
C LYS A 3 -11.05 26.04 -50.98
N TYR A 4 -10.07 26.41 -50.18
CA TYR A 4 -10.14 26.35 -48.72
C TYR A 4 -9.70 27.70 -48.14
N PRO A 5 -10.61 28.48 -47.52
CA PRO A 5 -10.20 29.66 -46.78
C PRO A 5 -9.32 29.23 -45.61
N PHE A 6 -8.06 29.63 -45.65
CA PHE A 6 -7.10 29.45 -44.56
C PHE A 6 -7.54 30.36 -43.41
N ASN A 7 -8.32 29.80 -42.48
CA ASN A 7 -8.78 30.51 -41.29
C ASN A 7 -7.74 30.32 -40.19
N ALA A 8 -6.62 31.04 -40.29
CA ALA A 8 -5.62 31.08 -39.24
C ALA A 8 -5.97 32.20 -38.25
N THR A 9 -6.26 31.82 -37.01
CA THR A 9 -6.32 32.74 -35.89
C THR A 9 -4.88 33.14 -35.55
N ALA A 10 -4.57 34.43 -35.61
CA ALA A 10 -3.26 34.93 -35.19
C ALA A 10 -3.05 34.62 -33.69
N MET A 11 -1.90 34.03 -33.36
CA MET A 11 -1.52 33.79 -31.96
C MET A 11 -1.39 35.12 -31.22
N GLN A 12 -2.04 35.25 -30.07
CA GLN A 12 -1.95 36.42 -29.22
C GLN A 12 -0.60 36.42 -28.49
N LEU A 13 0.33 37.28 -28.92
CA LEU A 13 1.66 37.41 -28.31
C LEU A 13 1.64 37.67 -26.79
N ASN A 14 0.58 38.30 -26.28
CA ASN A 14 0.52 38.73 -24.88
C ASN A 14 0.25 37.60 -23.87
N SER A 15 -0.01 36.37 -24.35
CA SER A 15 -0.30 35.21 -23.48
C SER A 15 0.75 34.11 -23.54
N SER A 16 1.80 34.24 -24.37
CA SER A 16 2.85 33.24 -24.44
C SER A 16 3.97 33.55 -23.45
N ARG A 17 4.44 32.52 -22.75
CA ARG A 17 5.65 32.54 -21.92
C ARG A 17 6.91 32.74 -22.77
N TYR A 18 6.87 32.34 -24.04
CA TYR A 18 8.01 32.40 -24.94
C TYR A 18 8.03 33.73 -25.71
N ASN A 19 9.22 34.32 -25.84
CA ASN A 19 9.41 35.48 -26.70
C ASN A 19 9.31 35.04 -28.16
N VAL A 20 8.89 35.93 -29.06
CA VAL A 20 8.89 35.67 -30.52
C VAL A 20 10.26 35.35 -31.09
N THR A 21 11.33 35.68 -30.37
CA THR A 21 12.71 35.34 -30.73
C THR A 21 13.19 34.01 -30.15
N THR A 22 12.40 33.34 -29.31
CA THR A 22 12.75 32.03 -28.74
C THR A 22 12.79 30.99 -29.85
N SER A 23 13.85 30.18 -29.88
CA SER A 23 13.97 29.14 -30.91
C SER A 23 12.93 28.05 -30.67
N VAL A 24 12.47 27.41 -31.75
CA VAL A 24 11.54 26.26 -31.65
C VAL A 24 12.17 25.13 -30.80
N GLN A 25 13.49 24.99 -30.84
CA GLN A 25 14.23 24.01 -30.04
C GLN A 25 14.09 24.29 -28.54
N ASP A 26 14.18 25.55 -28.11
CA ASP A 26 14.01 25.93 -26.70
C ASP A 26 12.57 25.70 -26.23
N ILE A 27 11.59 25.97 -27.09
CA ILE A 27 10.16 25.71 -26.80
C ILE A 27 9.92 24.19 -26.65
N ILE A 28 10.56 23.36 -27.48
CA ILE A 28 10.48 21.89 -27.39
C ILE A 28 11.16 21.37 -26.12
N TYR A 29 12.30 21.93 -25.72
CA TYR A 29 12.98 21.56 -24.47
C TYR A 29 12.11 21.80 -23.24
N ASP A 30 11.26 22.84 -23.27
CA ASP A 30 10.27 23.13 -22.23
C ASP A 30 8.91 22.42 -22.47
N LEU A 31 8.88 21.38 -23.32
CA LEU A 31 7.70 20.57 -23.66
C LEU A 31 6.52 21.38 -24.25
N MET A 32 6.81 22.55 -24.81
CA MET A 32 5.81 23.51 -25.31
C MET A 32 4.80 23.96 -24.23
N ILE A 33 5.19 23.93 -22.95
CA ILE A 33 4.30 24.26 -21.84
C ILE A 33 4.31 25.78 -21.60
N GLU A 34 3.15 26.40 -21.76
CA GLU A 34 2.95 27.85 -21.58
C GLU A 34 2.86 28.23 -20.08
N GLU A 35 2.16 27.44 -19.27
CA GLU A 35 2.02 27.69 -17.84
C GLU A 35 1.85 26.37 -17.08
N TRP A 36 2.60 26.21 -15.99
CA TRP A 36 2.40 25.11 -15.05
C TRP A 36 1.35 25.54 -14.02
N ASN A 37 0.13 25.03 -14.15
CA ASN A 37 -0.88 25.25 -13.11
C ASN A 37 -0.60 24.33 -11.91
N ASN A 38 0.25 24.80 -10.99
CA ASN A 38 0.56 24.11 -9.74
C ASN A 38 -0.51 24.36 -8.67
N GLU A 39 -1.78 24.11 -8.98
CA GLU A 39 -2.83 24.04 -7.96
C GLU A 39 -2.68 22.74 -7.14
N THR A 40 -1.71 22.74 -6.24
CA THR A 40 -1.62 21.69 -5.21
C THR A 40 -2.71 21.94 -4.17
N SER A 41 -3.85 21.29 -4.34
CA SER A 41 -4.95 21.33 -3.38
C SER A 41 -5.00 20.03 -2.59
N PHE A 42 -4.71 20.13 -1.29
CA PHE A 42 -4.95 19.05 -0.34
C PHE A 42 -6.40 18.56 -0.39
N GLN A 43 -7.34 19.45 -0.72
CA GLN A 43 -8.76 19.13 -0.83
C GLN A 43 -9.07 18.24 -2.04
N PHE A 44 -8.41 18.45 -3.19
CA PHE A 44 -8.55 17.56 -4.36
C PHE A 44 -7.88 16.21 -4.12
N TYR A 45 -6.69 16.20 -3.53
CA TYR A 45 -6.00 14.98 -3.12
C TYR A 45 -6.85 14.14 -2.14
N PHE A 46 -7.38 14.77 -1.08
CA PHE A 46 -8.22 14.09 -0.08
C PHE A 46 -9.51 13.53 -0.70
N LYS A 47 -10.10 14.27 -1.65
CA LYS A 47 -11.32 13.84 -2.36
C LYS A 47 -11.06 12.70 -3.34
N GLN A 48 -9.88 12.65 -3.98
CA GLN A 48 -9.44 11.51 -4.80
C GLN A 48 -9.07 10.29 -3.95
N CYS A 49 -8.39 10.49 -2.83
CA CYS A 49 -7.99 9.42 -1.91
C CYS A 49 -9.20 8.67 -1.33
N ASN A 50 -10.38 9.30 -1.27
CA ASN A 50 -11.64 8.72 -0.82
C ASN A 50 -11.48 7.74 0.36
N PRO A 51 -10.87 8.18 1.49
CA PRO A 51 -10.51 7.27 2.57
C PRO A 51 -11.76 6.65 3.17
N TYR A 52 -11.85 5.31 3.12
CA TYR A 52 -13.03 4.58 3.59
C TYR A 52 -13.12 4.52 5.13
N LEU A 53 -11.99 4.74 5.82
CA LEU A 53 -11.91 4.69 7.28
C LEU A 53 -10.79 5.63 7.76
N CYS A 54 -11.17 6.62 8.55
CA CYS A 54 -10.23 7.41 9.35
C CYS A 54 -10.33 6.92 10.79
N SER A 55 -9.27 6.28 11.30
CA SER A 55 -9.14 6.01 12.72
C SER A 55 -8.19 7.03 13.34
N TYR A 56 -8.59 7.62 14.45
CA TYR A 56 -7.71 8.40 15.30
C TYR A 56 -7.74 7.73 16.67
N SER A 57 -6.56 7.43 17.22
CA SER A 57 -6.42 7.00 18.60
C SER A 57 -5.99 8.20 19.43
N TYR A 58 -6.69 8.44 20.54
CA TYR A 58 -6.27 9.38 21.56
C TYR A 58 -6.29 8.63 22.88
N ASP A 59 -5.17 8.68 23.60
CA ASP A 59 -5.06 8.10 24.92
C ASP A 59 -5.87 8.95 25.90
N LEU A 60 -7.11 8.51 26.18
CA LEU A 60 -7.85 8.94 27.36
C LEU A 60 -7.16 8.34 28.60
N LYS A 61 -6.07 8.96 29.05
CA LYS A 61 -5.65 8.82 30.44
C LYS A 61 -6.81 9.32 31.28
N GLY A 62 -7.47 8.39 31.98
CA GLY A 62 -8.72 8.56 32.74
C GLY A 62 -8.85 9.96 33.33
N ASP A 63 -9.52 10.82 32.58
CA ASP A 63 -9.75 12.19 32.98
C ASP A 63 -10.66 12.13 34.21
N ILE A 64 -10.30 12.89 35.24
CA ILE A 64 -11.07 12.93 36.50
C ILE A 64 -12.53 13.30 36.19
N SER A 65 -12.76 14.08 35.14
CA SER A 65 -14.08 14.40 34.59
C SER A 65 -14.90 13.16 34.17
N TYR A 66 -14.28 12.12 33.61
CA TYR A 66 -14.93 10.88 33.19
C TYR A 66 -15.31 9.99 34.38
N VAL A 67 -14.40 9.85 35.36
CA VAL A 67 -14.69 9.13 36.61
C VAL A 67 -15.79 9.86 37.40
N ILE A 68 -15.75 11.19 37.43
CA ILE A 68 -16.78 12.05 38.02
C ILE A 68 -18.11 11.91 37.25
N ALA A 69 -18.09 11.92 35.92
CA ALA A 69 -19.29 11.76 35.10
C ALA A 69 -19.93 10.38 35.27
N ILE A 70 -19.14 9.32 35.39
CA ILE A 70 -19.65 7.97 35.68
C ILE A 70 -20.19 7.87 37.10
N THR A 71 -19.52 8.48 38.10
CA THR A 71 -20.04 8.48 39.48
C THR A 71 -21.30 9.32 39.62
N PHE A 72 -21.38 10.50 39.01
CA PHE A 72 -22.61 11.29 38.95
C PHE A 72 -23.70 10.64 38.09
N GLY A 73 -23.33 9.94 37.03
CA GLY A 73 -24.25 9.15 36.19
C GLY A 73 -24.81 7.95 36.94
N LEU A 74 -24.00 7.27 37.76
CA LEU A 74 -24.45 6.18 38.63
C LEU A 74 -25.29 6.70 39.79
N ILE A 75 -24.92 7.81 40.44
CA ILE A 75 -25.72 8.41 41.53
C ILE A 75 -27.02 9.01 40.96
N GLY A 76 -26.96 9.68 39.82
CA GLY A 76 -28.09 10.29 39.11
C GLY A 76 -29.03 9.25 38.52
N GLY A 77 -28.48 8.18 37.93
CA GLY A 77 -29.21 7.02 37.43
C GLY A 77 -29.84 6.22 38.56
N LEU A 78 -29.11 5.97 39.65
CA LEU A 78 -29.64 5.28 40.82
C LEU A 78 -30.75 6.08 41.50
N THR A 79 -30.65 7.41 41.56
CA THR A 79 -31.69 8.27 42.16
C THR A 79 -32.91 8.44 41.26
N THR A 80 -32.75 8.52 39.95
CA THR A 80 -33.90 8.49 39.02
C THR A 80 -34.56 7.12 39.04
N ILE A 81 -33.80 6.02 38.95
CA ILE A 81 -34.32 4.66 39.07
C ILE A 81 -35.04 4.47 40.42
N LEU A 82 -34.47 4.89 41.55
CA LEU A 82 -35.19 4.84 42.84
C LEU A 82 -36.47 5.67 42.81
N LYS A 83 -36.47 6.89 42.24
CA LYS A 83 -37.67 7.72 42.15
C LYS A 83 -38.76 7.12 41.25
N THR A 84 -38.42 6.39 40.20
CA THR A 84 -39.37 5.74 39.28
C THR A 84 -39.83 4.38 39.82
N ILE A 85 -38.94 3.68 40.52
CA ILE A 85 -39.20 2.36 41.10
C ILE A 85 -39.92 2.46 42.44
N ILE A 86 -39.71 3.49 43.28
CA ILE A 86 -40.40 3.62 44.58
C ILE A 86 -41.93 3.66 44.43
N PRO A 87 -42.55 4.46 43.52
CA PRO A 87 -43.99 4.44 43.30
C PRO A 87 -44.48 3.08 42.77
N SER A 88 -43.70 2.47 41.88
CA SER A 88 -43.99 1.16 41.29
C SER A 88 -43.87 0.03 42.32
N ILE A 89 -42.90 0.08 43.23
CA ILE A 89 -42.71 -0.83 44.36
C ILE A 89 -43.80 -0.61 45.40
N VAL A 90 -44.25 0.62 45.65
CA VAL A 90 -45.40 0.89 46.53
C VAL A 90 -46.70 0.31 45.94
N LEU A 91 -46.89 0.40 44.63
CA LEU A 91 -48.00 -0.26 43.91
C LEU A 91 -47.83 -1.78 43.81
N MET A 92 -46.60 -2.26 43.69
CA MET A 92 -46.27 -3.67 43.61
C MET A 92 -46.38 -4.34 44.98
N ILE A 93 -46.01 -3.69 46.09
CA ILE A 93 -46.22 -4.15 47.47
C ILE A 93 -47.72 -4.22 47.81
N ARG A 94 -48.54 -3.31 47.24
CA ARG A 94 -50.02 -3.45 47.28
C ARG A 94 -50.50 -4.71 46.56
N ARG A 95 -49.81 -5.18 45.51
CA ARG A 95 -50.12 -6.41 44.76
C ARG A 95 -49.39 -7.67 45.27
N TRP A 96 -48.26 -7.51 45.95
CA TRP A 96 -47.33 -8.59 46.35
C TRP A 96 -47.61 -9.16 47.74
N ARG A 97 -48.67 -8.72 48.42
CA ARG A 97 -49.21 -9.44 49.57
C ARG A 97 -49.80 -10.82 49.20
N GLN A 98 -49.62 -11.31 47.97
CA GLN A 98 -50.19 -12.58 47.52
C GLN A 98 -49.32 -13.58 46.72
N LYS A 99 -48.01 -13.40 46.44
CA LYS A 99 -47.22 -14.51 45.83
C LYS A 99 -45.69 -14.38 46.01
N ARG A 100 -45.03 -15.53 46.15
CA ARG A 100 -43.61 -15.76 46.56
C ARG A 100 -42.56 -15.61 45.43
N LYS A 101 -41.33 -15.32 45.90
CA LYS A 101 -39.95 -15.80 45.56
C LYS A 101 -39.32 -15.63 44.16
N ILE A 102 -38.12 -15.02 44.22
CA ILE A 102 -36.83 -15.29 43.52
C ILE A 102 -36.84 -15.20 41.99
N ASP A 103 -36.25 -14.13 41.42
CA ASP A 103 -35.69 -14.13 40.04
C ASP A 103 -34.81 -12.90 39.69
N ILE A 104 -34.21 -12.20 40.68
CA ILE A 104 -33.41 -10.98 40.41
C ILE A 104 -31.90 -11.29 40.23
N ASN A 105 -31.41 -12.44 40.70
CA ASN A 105 -29.97 -12.74 40.66
C ASN A 105 -29.44 -13.20 39.29
N GLN A 106 -30.28 -13.79 38.42
CA GLN A 106 -29.80 -14.38 37.16
C GLN A 106 -29.42 -13.33 36.10
N SER A 107 -30.08 -12.17 36.08
CA SER A 107 -29.87 -11.12 35.08
C SER A 107 -28.61 -10.28 35.33
N MET A 108 -28.26 -10.02 36.60
CA MET A 108 -27.02 -9.27 36.92
C MET A 108 -25.76 -10.11 36.71
N ILE A 109 -25.84 -11.43 36.95
CA ILE A 109 -24.71 -12.34 36.72
C ILE A 109 -24.34 -12.38 35.23
N ASN A 110 -25.32 -12.47 34.33
CA ASN A 110 -25.06 -12.52 32.89
C ASN A 110 -24.41 -11.23 32.32
N GLN A 111 -24.75 -10.06 32.85
CA GLN A 111 -24.11 -8.79 32.45
C GLN A 111 -22.66 -8.68 32.95
N VAL A 112 -22.35 -9.19 34.14
CA VAL A 112 -20.98 -9.22 34.68
C VAL A 112 -20.11 -10.20 33.88
N PHE A 113 -20.67 -11.35 33.47
CA PHE A 113 -19.96 -12.29 32.59
C PHE A 113 -19.63 -11.67 31.23
N TYR A 114 -20.55 -10.90 30.62
CA TYR A 114 -20.31 -10.27 29.32
C TYR A 114 -19.18 -9.23 29.35
N ILE A 115 -19.12 -8.38 30.39
CA ILE A 115 -18.05 -7.40 30.58
C ILE A 115 -16.70 -8.09 30.91
N SER A 116 -16.73 -9.29 31.51
CA SER A 116 -15.51 -10.02 31.87
C SER A 116 -14.81 -10.70 30.68
N PHE A 117 -15.46 -10.80 29.52
CA PHE A 117 -14.90 -11.33 28.28
C PHE A 117 -14.41 -10.25 27.31
N GLU A 118 -14.40 -8.98 27.74
CA GLU A 118 -13.92 -7.88 26.91
C GLU A 118 -12.40 -8.01 26.71
N ASN A 119 -11.98 -7.99 25.44
CA ASN A 119 -10.59 -8.17 25.04
C ASN A 119 -9.75 -6.96 25.49
N ILE A 120 -8.70 -7.18 26.28
CA ILE A 120 -7.79 -6.12 26.69
C ILE A 120 -6.61 -6.09 25.71
N THR A 121 -6.43 -4.93 25.06
CA THR A 121 -5.27 -4.66 24.22
C THR A 121 -4.10 -4.22 25.09
N HIS A 122 -3.00 -4.97 25.05
CA HIS A 122 -1.75 -4.61 25.67
C HIS A 122 -0.81 -4.02 24.63
N THR A 123 -0.09 -2.95 24.99
CA THR A 123 0.94 -2.32 24.15
C THR A 123 2.31 -2.53 24.77
N ILE A 124 3.21 -3.13 24.00
CA ILE A 124 4.63 -3.25 24.33
C ILE A 124 5.34 -2.08 23.68
N ILE A 125 6.17 -1.37 24.45
CA ILE A 125 6.97 -0.24 23.98
C ILE A 125 8.43 -0.58 24.18
N LYS A 126 9.22 -0.48 23.11
CA LYS A 126 10.67 -0.67 23.14
C LYS A 126 11.34 0.57 22.56
N ASN A 127 12.20 1.20 23.35
CA ASN A 127 12.97 2.37 22.94
C ASN A 127 14.29 1.94 22.31
N ASN A 128 14.69 2.64 21.24
CA ASN A 128 15.94 2.45 20.50
C ASN A 128 16.29 0.96 20.26
N PRO A 129 15.41 0.18 19.60
CA PRO A 129 15.64 -1.23 19.39
C PRO A 129 16.83 -1.46 18.45
N THR A 130 17.63 -2.46 18.78
CA THR A 130 18.64 -3.01 17.85
C THR A 130 17.95 -3.82 16.74
N ILE A 131 18.66 -4.07 15.63
CA ILE A 131 18.15 -4.88 14.51
C ILE A 131 17.69 -6.28 14.96
N ILE A 132 18.41 -6.89 15.91
CA ILE A 132 18.08 -8.21 16.48
C ILE A 132 16.79 -8.13 17.30
N GLU A 133 16.62 -7.06 18.09
CA GLU A 133 15.43 -6.87 18.91
C GLU A 133 14.19 -6.59 18.06
N PHE A 134 14.33 -5.77 17.00
CA PHE A 134 13.27 -5.56 16.02
C PHE A 134 12.84 -6.87 15.37
N ASN A 135 13.80 -7.67 14.87
CA ASN A 135 13.50 -8.95 14.23
C ASN A 135 12.78 -9.92 15.19
N LYS A 136 13.20 -9.97 16.47
CA LYS A 136 12.51 -10.77 17.50
C LYS A 136 11.09 -10.28 17.75
N LEU A 137 10.88 -8.96 17.87
CA LEU A 137 9.54 -8.39 18.08
C LEU A 137 8.63 -8.63 16.88
N TYR A 138 9.15 -8.49 15.66
CA TYR A 138 8.42 -8.74 14.43
C TYR A 138 8.00 -10.20 14.29
N GLN A 139 8.85 -11.16 14.68
CA GLN A 139 8.51 -12.58 14.67
C GLN A 139 7.33 -12.91 15.59
N VAL A 140 7.19 -12.20 16.72
CA VAL A 140 6.11 -12.44 17.68
C VAL A 140 4.85 -11.66 17.32
N TYR A 141 4.99 -10.44 16.78
CA TYR A 141 3.89 -9.50 16.52
C TYR A 141 3.92 -8.90 15.10
N PRO A 142 3.90 -9.70 14.03
CA PRO A 142 4.16 -9.22 12.67
C PRO A 142 3.11 -8.21 12.16
N ASN A 143 1.86 -8.35 12.60
CA ASN A 143 0.74 -7.56 12.09
C ASN A 143 0.50 -6.25 12.84
N THR A 144 1.09 -6.08 14.03
CA THR A 144 0.78 -4.96 14.93
C THR A 144 2.00 -4.16 15.35
N ILE A 145 3.21 -4.63 15.04
CA ILE A 145 4.44 -3.89 15.30
C ILE A 145 4.53 -2.66 14.39
N GLN A 146 4.81 -1.52 14.99
CA GLN A 146 5.05 -0.26 14.31
C GLN A 146 6.30 0.39 14.88
N CYS A 147 7.21 0.75 14.00
CA CYS A 147 8.52 1.31 14.34
C CYS A 147 8.75 2.53 13.43
N PRO A 148 8.25 3.71 13.79
CA PRO A 148 8.48 4.92 13.00
C PRO A 148 9.97 5.20 12.84
N CYS A 149 10.39 5.49 11.61
CA CYS A 149 11.75 5.94 11.34
C CYS A 149 11.94 7.39 11.84
N GLU A 150 13.13 7.74 12.30
CA GLU A 150 13.55 9.13 12.52
C GLU A 150 13.78 9.84 11.18
N THR A 151 14.36 9.14 10.20
CA THR A 151 14.59 9.64 8.85
C THR A 151 13.63 8.99 7.86
N TYR A 152 12.73 9.78 7.27
CA TYR A 152 11.73 9.27 6.32
C TYR A 152 12.19 9.18 4.87
N SER A 153 13.31 9.81 4.52
CA SER A 153 13.76 9.95 3.14
C SER A 153 15.27 9.72 3.06
N ILE A 154 15.67 8.61 2.45
CA ILE A 154 17.03 8.08 2.45
C ILE A 154 17.52 7.99 1.01
N THR A 155 18.67 8.55 0.68
CA THR A 155 19.23 8.47 -0.68
C THR A 155 19.72 7.05 -0.98
N TYR A 156 19.47 6.54 -2.19
CA TYR A 156 19.84 5.16 -2.55
C TYR A 156 21.34 4.88 -2.40
N GLU A 157 22.21 5.87 -2.65
CA GLU A 157 23.67 5.74 -2.48
C GLU A 157 24.10 5.23 -1.11
N GLN A 158 23.30 5.47 -0.06
CA GLN A 158 23.65 5.09 1.31
C GLN A 158 23.52 3.58 1.56
N PHE A 159 22.77 2.86 0.74
CA PHE A 159 22.47 1.44 0.96
C PHE A 159 22.39 0.59 -0.32
N ILE A 160 22.60 1.17 -1.50
CA ILE A 160 22.72 0.46 -2.78
C ILE A 160 24.03 0.86 -3.44
N ARG A 161 24.78 -0.11 -3.94
CA ARG A 161 26.00 0.12 -4.72
C ARG A 161 25.97 -0.70 -6.00
N PHE A 162 26.29 -0.07 -7.13
CA PHE A 162 26.45 -0.73 -8.43
C PHE A 162 27.93 -0.82 -8.83
N GLN A 163 28.31 -1.92 -9.47
CA GLN A 163 29.63 -2.11 -10.07
C GLN A 163 29.49 -2.80 -11.44
N PRO A 164 28.93 -2.11 -12.44
CA PRO A 164 28.68 -2.70 -13.75
C PRO A 164 30.01 -3.11 -14.41
N HIS A 165 30.05 -4.33 -14.90
CA HIS A 165 31.12 -4.85 -15.73
C HIS A 165 30.67 -4.87 -17.18
N LEU A 166 31.37 -4.14 -18.05
CA LEU A 166 31.08 -4.10 -19.48
C LEU A 166 31.63 -5.33 -20.20
N HIS A 167 31.07 -5.61 -21.37
CA HIS A 167 31.50 -6.67 -22.28
C HIS A 167 33.00 -6.58 -22.57
N SER A 168 33.65 -7.74 -22.65
CA SER A 168 35.11 -7.84 -22.84
C SER A 168 35.62 -7.03 -24.03
N ILE A 169 34.81 -6.93 -25.10
CA ILE A 169 35.06 -6.07 -26.27
C ILE A 169 35.35 -4.61 -25.87
N CYS A 170 34.66 -4.06 -24.87
CA CYS A 170 34.78 -2.66 -24.45
C CYS A 170 36.09 -2.33 -23.73
N SER A 171 36.80 -3.35 -23.24
CA SER A 171 38.15 -3.22 -22.68
C SER A 171 39.24 -3.77 -23.61
N SER A 172 38.86 -4.27 -24.79
CA SER A 172 39.76 -4.94 -25.71
C SER A 172 40.57 -3.95 -26.55
N THR A 173 41.63 -4.46 -27.18
CA THR A 173 42.43 -3.68 -28.13
C THR A 173 41.64 -3.24 -29.36
N PHE A 174 40.51 -3.89 -29.70
CA PHE A 174 39.73 -3.56 -30.90
C PHE A 174 39.09 -2.17 -30.84
N VAL A 175 38.75 -1.67 -29.64
CA VAL A 175 38.00 -0.42 -29.47
C VAL A 175 38.75 0.66 -28.69
N ASN A 176 39.97 0.36 -28.21
CA ASN A 176 40.79 1.34 -27.50
C ASN A 176 41.13 2.55 -28.39
N GLU A 177 41.20 3.75 -27.79
CA GLU A 177 41.38 5.02 -28.53
C GLU A 177 42.63 5.08 -29.42
N ASN A 178 43.69 4.35 -29.06
CA ASN A 178 44.95 4.28 -29.81
C ASN A 178 45.08 3.04 -30.69
N SER A 179 43.96 2.36 -30.95
CA SER A 179 43.96 1.11 -31.69
C SER A 179 44.14 1.30 -33.19
N GLN A 180 45.02 0.51 -33.80
CA GLN A 180 45.18 0.46 -35.26
C GLN A 180 43.87 0.03 -35.97
N TRP A 181 43.01 -0.70 -35.26
CA TRP A 181 41.68 -1.11 -35.74
C TRP A 181 40.77 0.08 -36.06
N LEU A 182 40.96 1.23 -35.40
CA LEU A 182 40.18 2.44 -35.64
C LEU A 182 40.67 3.26 -36.84
N ILE A 183 41.92 3.06 -37.29
CA ILE A 183 42.60 3.91 -38.29
C ILE A 183 43.14 3.04 -39.44
N ILE A 184 42.40 2.01 -39.82
CA ILE A 184 42.76 1.18 -40.98
C ILE A 184 42.79 2.08 -42.23
N ASP A 185 43.97 2.21 -42.84
CA ASP A 185 44.18 3.02 -44.04
C ASP A 185 43.66 2.27 -45.27
N TYR A 186 42.37 2.44 -45.53
CA TYR A 186 41.65 1.78 -46.62
C TYR A 186 42.35 1.89 -47.99
N PRO A 187 42.85 3.07 -48.43
CA PRO A 187 43.66 3.23 -49.64
C PRO A 187 44.89 2.32 -49.77
N GLN A 188 45.55 1.94 -48.66
CA GLN A 188 46.73 1.07 -48.70
C GLN A 188 46.36 -0.40 -48.89
N THR A 189 45.11 -0.76 -48.59
CA THR A 189 44.59 -2.13 -48.68
C THR A 189 43.86 -2.43 -49.99
N MET A 190 43.84 -1.49 -50.95
CA MET A 190 43.16 -1.63 -52.23
C MET A 190 44.03 -2.22 -53.34
N PRO A 191 43.42 -2.89 -54.35
CA PRO A 191 44.13 -3.18 -55.59
C PRO A 191 44.48 -1.86 -56.26
N LYS A 192 45.68 -1.76 -56.81
CA LYS A 192 46.05 -0.62 -57.63
C LYS A 192 45.61 -0.89 -59.06
N ASN A 193 44.89 0.05 -59.66
CA ASN A 193 44.61 0.03 -61.09
C ASN A 193 45.92 0.08 -61.90
N ILE A 194 45.81 -0.02 -63.22
CA ILE A 194 46.96 0.03 -64.14
C ILE A 194 47.83 1.30 -64.01
N TYR A 195 47.35 2.35 -63.35
CA TYR A 195 48.05 3.61 -63.08
C TYR A 195 48.68 3.67 -61.69
N GLY A 196 48.64 2.58 -60.91
CA GLY A 196 49.16 2.55 -59.55
C GLY A 196 48.28 3.28 -58.53
N GLN A 197 47.07 3.69 -58.92
CA GLN A 197 46.10 4.35 -58.04
C GLN A 197 45.14 3.31 -57.45
N PRO A 198 44.64 3.49 -56.23
CA PRO A 198 43.61 2.63 -55.66
C PRO A 198 42.44 2.50 -56.65
N ASP A 199 42.07 1.28 -57.02
CA ASP A 199 40.90 1.04 -57.84
C ASP A 199 39.65 1.11 -56.96
N TYR A 200 38.98 2.27 -56.99
CA TYR A 200 37.76 2.53 -56.22
C TYR A 200 36.53 1.78 -56.75
N SER A 201 36.64 0.91 -57.76
CA SER A 201 35.54 0.04 -58.21
C SER A 201 35.25 -1.10 -57.22
N THR A 202 35.54 -0.90 -55.94
CA THR A 202 35.59 -1.94 -54.91
C THR A 202 34.20 -2.47 -54.60
N ARG A 203 34.15 -3.77 -54.34
CA ARG A 203 32.88 -4.47 -54.08
C ARG A 203 32.34 -4.10 -52.71
N LYS A 204 31.06 -3.69 -52.66
CA LYS A 204 30.34 -3.30 -51.44
C LYS A 204 30.33 -4.32 -50.29
N ASP A 205 30.68 -5.58 -50.54
CA ASP A 205 30.86 -6.64 -49.53
C ASP A 205 32.26 -6.74 -48.94
N ASP A 206 33.24 -6.02 -49.48
CA ASP A 206 34.61 -6.13 -48.99
C ASP A 206 34.71 -5.57 -47.55
N PHE A 207 35.04 -6.42 -46.60
CA PHE A 207 35.16 -6.03 -45.19
C PHE A 207 36.17 -4.90 -44.99
N ARG A 208 37.22 -4.81 -45.81
CA ARG A 208 38.23 -3.75 -45.68
C ARG A 208 37.65 -2.35 -45.87
N GLN A 209 36.55 -2.20 -46.61
CA GLN A 209 35.87 -0.90 -46.77
C GLN A 209 35.28 -0.39 -45.47
N ILE A 210 34.76 -1.31 -44.66
CA ILE A 210 34.01 -1.00 -43.45
C ILE A 210 34.76 -1.37 -42.17
N GLY A 211 35.95 -1.95 -42.25
CA GLY A 211 36.69 -2.43 -41.09
C GLY A 211 36.91 -1.33 -40.04
N SER A 212 37.52 -0.22 -40.43
CA SER A 212 37.73 0.93 -39.53
C SER A 212 36.43 1.44 -38.90
N PRO A 213 35.39 1.79 -39.70
CA PRO A 213 34.17 2.33 -39.12
C PRO A 213 33.36 1.29 -38.33
N PHE A 214 33.51 -0.01 -38.60
CA PHE A 214 32.95 -1.11 -37.79
C PHE A 214 33.47 -1.03 -36.35
N PHE A 215 34.80 -0.94 -36.17
CA PHE A 215 35.41 -0.83 -34.85
C PHE A 215 35.16 0.53 -34.18
N GLN A 216 35.07 1.61 -34.95
CA GLN A 216 34.67 2.92 -34.44
C GLN A 216 33.25 2.89 -33.88
N LEU A 217 32.33 2.16 -34.52
CA LEU A 217 30.96 2.03 -34.03
C LEU A 217 30.90 1.17 -32.76
N LEU A 218 31.64 0.06 -32.70
CA LEU A 218 31.78 -0.72 -31.46
C LEU A 218 32.32 0.12 -30.30
N ASN A 219 33.37 0.91 -30.55
CA ASN A 219 33.90 1.86 -29.57
C ASN A 219 32.85 2.89 -29.14
N SER A 220 32.07 3.41 -30.10
CA SER A 220 30.99 4.35 -29.83
C SER A 220 29.91 3.73 -28.95
N PHE A 221 29.49 2.49 -29.21
CA PHE A 221 28.54 1.78 -28.35
C PHE A 221 29.08 1.56 -26.94
N CYS A 222 30.32 1.10 -26.79
CA CYS A 222 30.95 0.95 -25.47
C CYS A 222 31.00 2.27 -24.69
N ASN A 223 31.42 3.36 -25.34
CA ASN A 223 31.52 4.68 -24.71
C ASN A 223 30.15 5.27 -24.37
N LEU A 224 29.18 5.17 -25.28
CA LEU A 224 27.82 5.67 -25.05
C LEU A 224 27.12 4.89 -23.95
N SER A 225 27.26 3.56 -23.92
CA SER A 225 26.76 2.73 -22.84
C SER A 225 27.37 3.13 -21.50
N ASN A 226 28.70 3.21 -21.39
CA ASN A 226 29.37 3.61 -20.15
C ASN A 226 28.93 5.01 -19.68
N LYS A 227 28.85 5.98 -20.59
CA LYS A 227 28.38 7.34 -20.28
C LYS A 227 26.92 7.34 -19.79
N THR A 228 26.05 6.59 -20.47
CA THR A 228 24.63 6.45 -20.10
C THR A 228 24.50 5.84 -18.71
N ILE A 229 25.20 4.73 -18.46
CA ILE A 229 25.19 4.06 -17.16
C ILE A 229 25.65 5.01 -16.05
N ASN A 230 26.76 5.73 -16.23
CA ASN A 230 27.29 6.64 -15.21
C ASN A 230 26.35 7.83 -14.95
N ALA A 231 25.73 8.38 -16.00
CA ALA A 231 24.75 9.47 -15.86
C ALA A 231 23.49 9.00 -15.10
N GLU A 232 22.95 7.84 -15.48
CA GLU A 232 21.76 7.27 -14.84
C GLU A 232 22.03 6.83 -13.41
N LEU A 233 23.21 6.26 -13.12
CA LEU A 233 23.62 5.94 -11.75
C LEU A 233 23.77 7.19 -10.88
N THR A 234 24.25 8.30 -11.43
CA THR A 234 24.32 9.58 -10.69
C THR A 234 22.92 10.04 -10.27
N THR A 235 21.96 9.99 -11.20
CA THR A 235 20.55 10.32 -10.94
C THR A 235 19.92 9.36 -9.93
N PHE A 236 20.13 8.06 -10.11
CA PHE A 236 19.65 7.01 -9.22
C PHE A 236 20.19 7.19 -7.80
N ASN A 237 21.50 7.38 -7.63
CA ASN A 237 22.13 7.53 -6.32
C ASN A 237 21.58 8.74 -5.54
N SER A 238 21.25 9.81 -6.25
CA SER A 238 20.63 11.01 -5.67
C SER A 238 19.13 10.86 -5.35
N SER A 239 18.47 9.87 -5.94
CA SER A 239 17.05 9.58 -5.72
C SER A 239 16.83 9.00 -4.31
N ARG A 240 15.61 9.16 -3.79
CA ARG A 240 15.29 8.87 -2.39
C ARG A 240 14.26 7.77 -2.21
N PHE A 241 14.58 6.84 -1.32
CA PHE A 241 13.65 5.87 -0.75
C PHE A 241 12.86 6.51 0.39
N ILE A 242 11.53 6.45 0.30
CA ILE A 242 10.62 7.03 1.29
C ILE A 242 10.02 5.92 2.13
N THR A 243 10.22 5.99 3.44
CA THR A 243 9.65 5.04 4.38
C THR A 243 9.21 5.74 5.66
N LEU A 244 7.98 5.48 6.11
CA LEU A 244 7.47 6.04 7.36
C LEU A 244 7.79 5.16 8.56
N ASN A 245 7.78 3.84 8.35
CA ASN A 245 8.00 2.82 9.36
C ASN A 245 9.10 1.89 8.88
N LEU A 246 9.90 1.38 9.82
CA LEU A 246 10.90 0.38 9.53
C LEU A 246 10.25 -0.86 8.91
N ILE A 247 10.58 -1.13 7.64
CA ILE A 247 10.23 -2.35 6.93
C ILE A 247 11.17 -3.49 7.31
N THR A 248 10.74 -4.73 7.09
CA THR A 248 11.57 -5.91 7.35
C THR A 248 12.66 -6.09 6.30
N PHE A 249 13.64 -6.94 6.59
CA PHE A 249 14.66 -7.35 5.62
C PHE A 249 14.03 -7.95 4.35
N GLU A 250 13.02 -8.81 4.48
CA GLU A 250 12.34 -9.42 3.32
C GLU A 250 11.60 -8.38 2.47
N GLN A 251 10.90 -7.45 3.09
CA GLN A 251 10.23 -6.35 2.40
C GLN A 251 11.23 -5.42 1.73
N PHE A 252 12.33 -5.09 2.41
CA PHE A 252 13.43 -4.32 1.86
C PHE A 252 14.02 -5.01 0.63
N GLN A 253 14.41 -6.28 0.73
CA GLN A 253 14.97 -7.03 -0.40
C GLN A 253 13.99 -7.08 -1.58
N SER A 254 12.71 -7.37 -1.32
CA SER A 254 11.70 -7.43 -2.38
C SER A 254 11.52 -6.08 -3.08
N GLN A 255 11.38 -4.98 -2.33
CA GLN A 255 11.16 -3.65 -2.91
C GLN A 255 12.42 -3.15 -3.64
N ILE A 256 13.60 -3.34 -3.05
CA ILE A 256 14.85 -2.86 -3.64
C ILE A 256 15.22 -3.68 -4.88
N ASN A 257 15.03 -5.00 -4.88
CA ASN A 257 15.29 -5.81 -6.07
C ASN A 257 14.34 -5.44 -7.22
N GLN A 258 13.06 -5.21 -6.94
CA GLN A 258 12.11 -4.73 -7.96
C GLN A 258 12.52 -3.37 -8.52
N LEU A 259 13.00 -2.47 -7.65
CA LEU A 259 13.46 -1.15 -8.04
C LEU A 259 14.73 -1.21 -8.89
N ILE A 260 15.70 -2.06 -8.52
CA ILE A 260 16.92 -2.29 -9.30
C ILE A 260 16.57 -2.89 -10.68
N ASP A 261 15.70 -3.89 -10.72
CA ASP A 261 15.25 -4.51 -11.97
C ASP A 261 14.55 -3.50 -12.89
N GLN A 262 13.71 -2.64 -12.33
CA GLN A 262 13.04 -1.57 -13.08
C GLN A 262 14.05 -0.54 -13.59
N PHE A 263 15.00 -0.13 -12.75
CA PHE A 263 16.07 0.78 -13.14
C PHE A 263 16.85 0.23 -14.34
N ILE A 264 17.39 -0.98 -14.23
CA ILE A 264 18.17 -1.64 -15.30
C ILE A 264 17.36 -1.77 -16.60
N LYS A 265 16.10 -2.21 -16.51
CA LYS A 265 15.24 -2.35 -17.70
C LYS A 265 14.90 -1.02 -18.35
N ASN A 266 14.67 0.03 -17.55
CA ASN A 266 14.30 1.35 -18.06
C ASN A 266 15.46 2.03 -18.77
N ILE A 267 16.67 1.98 -18.21
CA ILE A 267 17.86 2.57 -18.85
C ILE A 267 18.18 1.87 -20.17
N ALA A 268 18.14 0.53 -20.20
CA ALA A 268 18.37 -0.27 -21.39
C ALA A 268 17.33 0.04 -22.49
N ARG A 269 16.05 0.11 -22.11
CA ARG A 269 14.96 0.47 -23.01
C ARG A 269 15.10 1.90 -23.55
N SER A 270 15.44 2.87 -22.70
CA SER A 270 15.62 4.25 -23.11
C SER A 270 16.76 4.38 -24.13
N PHE A 271 17.86 3.69 -23.87
CA PHE A 271 19.02 3.65 -24.74
C PHE A 271 18.70 3.08 -26.12
N ILE A 272 18.10 1.88 -26.18
CA ILE A 272 17.77 1.25 -27.47
C ILE A 272 16.70 2.04 -28.25
N ASN A 273 15.72 2.65 -27.57
CA ASN A 273 14.75 3.52 -28.22
C ASN A 273 15.41 4.74 -28.87
N SER A 274 16.43 5.29 -28.23
CA SER A 274 17.20 6.41 -28.77
C SER A 274 17.99 5.97 -30.01
N LEU A 275 18.56 4.77 -30.00
CA LEU A 275 19.27 4.19 -31.15
C LEU A 275 18.31 3.96 -32.34
N PHE A 276 17.19 3.28 -32.11
CA PHE A 276 16.18 3.04 -33.15
C PHE A 276 15.58 4.34 -33.70
N PHE A 277 15.45 5.37 -32.87
CA PHE A 277 15.04 6.68 -33.36
C PHE A 277 16.05 7.25 -34.36
N VAL A 278 17.36 7.19 -34.05
CA VAL A 278 18.42 7.66 -34.95
C VAL A 278 18.46 6.84 -36.25
N GLU A 279 18.32 5.52 -36.18
CA GLU A 279 18.30 4.65 -37.36
C GLU A 279 17.09 4.93 -38.25
N ASN A 280 15.89 5.01 -37.67
CA ASN A 280 14.68 5.35 -38.41
C ASN A 280 14.77 6.74 -39.06
N MET A 281 15.35 7.72 -38.35
CA MET A 281 15.58 9.04 -38.92
C MET A 281 16.61 9.01 -40.06
N THR A 282 17.68 8.23 -39.92
CA THR A 282 18.71 8.06 -40.96
C THR A 282 18.10 7.44 -42.22
N ALA A 283 17.34 6.35 -42.04
CA ALA A 283 16.64 5.65 -43.11
C ALA A 283 15.56 6.52 -43.78
N ALA A 284 14.71 7.20 -43.02
CA ALA A 284 13.61 8.01 -43.55
C ALA A 284 14.11 9.23 -44.36
N ASN A 285 15.30 9.73 -44.03
CA ASN A 285 15.93 10.82 -44.78
C ASN A 285 16.84 10.33 -45.91
N MET A 286 16.97 9.00 -46.10
CA MET A 286 17.84 8.38 -47.12
C MET A 286 19.25 8.97 -47.12
N LEU A 287 19.83 9.14 -45.92
CA LEU A 287 21.14 9.78 -45.77
C LEU A 287 22.22 8.95 -46.45
N PHE A 288 23.04 9.61 -47.28
CA PHE A 288 24.12 8.94 -48.00
C PHE A 288 25.21 8.45 -47.05
N SER A 289 25.63 7.20 -47.23
CA SER A 289 26.80 6.65 -46.59
C SER A 289 28.06 7.22 -47.21
N ALA A 290 28.99 7.71 -46.39
CA ALA A 290 30.31 8.13 -46.85
C ALA A 290 31.11 7.01 -47.52
N PHE A 291 30.74 5.75 -47.24
CA PHE A 291 31.37 4.55 -47.79
C PHE A 291 30.63 3.99 -49.01
N GLN A 292 29.62 4.71 -49.52
CA GLN A 292 28.83 4.30 -50.70
C GLN A 292 28.18 2.91 -50.54
N SER A 293 27.92 2.52 -49.29
CA SER A 293 27.31 1.26 -48.92
C SER A 293 25.80 1.25 -49.18
N ASP A 294 25.14 2.41 -49.14
CA ASP A 294 23.72 2.55 -49.49
C ASP A 294 23.52 2.86 -50.98
N SER A 295 24.39 3.69 -51.56
CA SER A 295 24.30 4.11 -52.96
C SER A 295 25.65 4.53 -53.54
N LEU A 296 25.84 4.30 -54.84
CA LEU A 296 26.99 4.74 -55.61
C LEU A 296 26.62 5.94 -56.48
N TYR A 297 27.57 6.85 -56.64
CA TYR A 297 27.51 7.86 -57.70
C TYR A 297 28.10 7.26 -58.97
N SER A 298 27.24 6.89 -59.91
CA SER A 298 27.71 6.59 -61.26
C SER A 298 27.74 7.89 -62.05
N SER A 299 28.85 8.19 -62.72
CA SER A 299 28.79 9.15 -63.81
C SER A 299 27.90 8.53 -64.87
N ALA A 300 26.72 9.09 -65.13
CA ALA A 300 25.99 8.72 -66.33
C ALA A 300 26.95 9.01 -67.50
N SER A 301 27.43 7.96 -68.16
CA SER A 301 28.24 8.13 -69.35
C SER A 301 27.42 9.01 -70.28
N PRO A 302 27.92 10.18 -70.74
CA PRO A 302 27.17 10.99 -71.67
C PRO A 302 26.80 10.05 -72.82
N VAL A 303 25.50 9.89 -73.07
CA VAL A 303 25.03 9.16 -74.22
C VAL A 303 25.80 9.74 -75.39
N TYR A 304 26.64 8.92 -76.03
CA TYR A 304 27.40 9.32 -77.21
C TYR A 304 26.38 9.58 -78.31
N ASP A 305 25.82 10.78 -78.33
CA ASP A 305 25.07 11.26 -79.47
C ASP A 305 26.13 11.54 -80.53
N TYR A 306 26.27 10.59 -81.46
CA TYR A 306 27.31 10.56 -82.50
C TYR A 306 27.19 11.71 -83.53
N TYR A 307 26.36 12.72 -83.22
CA TYR A 307 26.01 13.81 -84.11
C TYR A 307 25.88 15.11 -83.31
N THR A 308 26.99 15.78 -83.00
CA THR A 308 27.13 17.24 -83.12
C THR A 308 28.53 17.68 -82.75
N ASP A 309 29.19 18.34 -83.69
CA ASP A 309 30.59 18.79 -83.69
C ASP A 309 30.77 20.09 -82.87
N SER A 310 30.19 20.14 -81.68
CA SER A 310 30.29 21.30 -80.79
C SER A 310 30.58 20.84 -79.37
N ALA A 311 31.77 21.21 -78.89
CA ALA A 311 32.24 21.01 -77.52
C ALA A 311 31.32 21.76 -76.53
N TYR A 312 30.21 21.15 -76.16
CA TYR A 312 29.46 21.51 -74.97
C TYR A 312 30.09 20.79 -73.78
N GLN A 313 30.46 21.54 -72.74
CA GLN A 313 30.69 20.97 -71.41
C GLN A 313 29.40 20.28 -70.99
N TYR A 314 29.34 18.97 -71.09
CA TYR A 314 28.26 18.19 -70.52
C TYR A 314 28.41 18.27 -69.00
N GLU A 315 27.42 18.85 -68.32
CA GLU A 315 27.25 18.62 -66.90
C GLU A 315 27.11 17.11 -66.71
N THR A 316 28.09 16.48 -66.07
CA THR A 316 27.96 15.09 -65.64
C THR A 316 26.79 15.03 -64.65
N ILE A 317 25.64 14.56 -65.12
CA ILE A 317 24.53 14.18 -64.26
C ILE A 317 24.99 12.92 -63.54
N TYR A 318 25.27 13.05 -62.25
CA TYR A 318 25.55 11.90 -61.41
C TYR A 318 24.22 11.21 -61.10
N ASP A 319 24.05 9.99 -61.59
CA ASP A 319 22.90 9.18 -61.25
C ASP A 319 23.22 8.37 -60.00
N ARG A 320 22.28 8.38 -59.05
CA ARG A 320 22.35 7.61 -57.82
C ARG A 320 21.94 6.19 -58.17
N THR A 321 22.88 5.26 -58.13
CA THR A 321 22.58 3.84 -58.25
C THR A 321 22.59 3.22 -56.86
N ASP A 322 21.41 2.81 -56.39
CA ASP A 322 21.27 2.18 -55.07
C ASP A 322 21.96 0.80 -55.04
N GLN A 323 22.52 0.47 -53.88
CA GLN A 323 23.18 -0.80 -53.69
C GLN A 323 22.17 -1.91 -53.43
N ILE A 324 22.35 -3.03 -54.12
CA ILE A 324 21.56 -4.24 -53.92
C ILE A 324 22.33 -5.27 -53.11
N TYR A 325 21.90 -5.60 -51.91
CA TYR A 325 22.49 -6.66 -51.10
C TYR A 325 21.69 -7.95 -51.27
N ASN A 326 22.35 -9.10 -51.22
CA ASN A 326 21.66 -10.38 -51.29
C ASN A 326 21.03 -10.67 -49.93
N SER A 327 19.72 -10.42 -49.76
CA SER A 327 19.06 -10.72 -48.49
C SER A 327 18.79 -12.22 -48.35
N ASN A 328 19.07 -12.73 -47.16
CA ASN A 328 19.22 -14.14 -46.83
C ASN A 328 18.07 -15.07 -47.30
N GLU A 329 18.44 -16.33 -47.55
CA GLU A 329 17.68 -17.58 -47.80
C GLU A 329 16.64 -17.63 -48.94
N THR A 330 16.07 -16.51 -49.38
CA THR A 330 14.99 -16.51 -50.39
C THR A 330 15.45 -16.19 -51.81
N GLY A 331 16.72 -15.77 -51.98
CA GLY A 331 17.28 -15.37 -53.27
C GLY A 331 16.68 -14.06 -53.82
N ILE A 332 16.13 -13.22 -52.93
CA ILE A 332 15.55 -11.93 -53.28
C ILE A 332 16.60 -10.84 -53.02
N ASP A 333 16.92 -10.12 -54.09
CA ASP A 333 17.72 -8.91 -54.08
C ASP A 333 17.08 -7.84 -53.19
N CYS A 334 17.82 -7.37 -52.18
CA CYS A 334 17.39 -6.36 -51.23
C CYS A 334 17.99 -5.02 -51.62
N ASP A 335 17.12 -4.09 -52.03
CA ASP A 335 17.49 -2.77 -52.52
C ASP A 335 17.47 -1.75 -51.38
N CYS A 336 18.61 -1.08 -51.16
CA CYS A 336 18.76 -0.04 -50.14
C CYS A 336 17.79 1.14 -50.26
N GLN A 337 17.23 1.38 -51.45
CA GLN A 337 16.19 2.39 -51.65
C GLN A 337 14.88 2.01 -50.97
N SER A 338 14.52 0.73 -51.05
CA SER A 338 13.24 0.20 -50.59
C SER A 338 13.30 -0.31 -49.15
N THR A 339 14.47 -0.84 -48.78
CA THR A 339 14.72 -1.54 -47.53
C THR A 339 16.07 -1.09 -46.97
N PRO A 340 16.09 -0.14 -46.02
CA PRO A 340 17.33 0.38 -45.46
C PRO A 340 18.07 -0.66 -44.59
N TRP A 341 17.41 -1.76 -44.25
CA TRP A 341 17.91 -2.82 -43.37
C TRP A 341 18.64 -3.94 -44.13
N CYS A 342 18.95 -3.76 -45.43
CA CYS A 342 19.62 -4.82 -46.17
C CYS A 342 21.03 -5.05 -45.65
N ILE A 343 21.35 -6.32 -45.46
CA ILE A 343 22.67 -6.80 -45.03
C ILE A 343 23.08 -8.02 -45.86
N GLN A 344 24.37 -8.27 -45.94
CA GLN A 344 24.93 -9.53 -46.42
C GLN A 344 26.24 -9.85 -45.69
N GLN A 345 26.63 -11.11 -45.71
CA GLN A 345 27.86 -11.57 -45.08
C GLN A 345 29.08 -10.84 -45.68
N ALA A 346 29.95 -10.29 -44.84
CA ALA A 346 31.15 -9.59 -45.30
C ALA A 346 32.16 -10.58 -45.90
N ILE A 347 32.92 -10.14 -46.90
CA ILE A 347 33.88 -10.96 -47.63
C ILE A 347 35.22 -10.23 -47.66
N VAL A 348 36.33 -10.96 -47.67
CA VAL A 348 37.64 -10.43 -48.04
C VAL A 348 38.06 -11.05 -49.37
N TYR A 349 38.45 -10.21 -50.31
CA TYR A 349 38.86 -10.62 -51.65
C TYR A 349 40.38 -10.61 -51.83
N ASP A 350 40.86 -11.50 -52.68
CA ASP A 350 42.18 -11.41 -53.28
C ASP A 350 42.14 -10.23 -54.25
N LEU A 351 42.99 -9.24 -54.01
CA LEU A 351 42.95 -7.98 -54.74
C LEU A 351 43.38 -8.13 -56.21
N ASP A 352 44.25 -9.11 -56.49
CA ASP A 352 44.81 -9.34 -57.82
C ASP A 352 43.86 -10.18 -58.69
N THR A 353 43.21 -11.17 -58.10
CA THR A 353 42.37 -12.14 -58.82
C THR A 353 40.87 -11.90 -58.64
N ILE A 354 40.47 -11.05 -57.70
CA ILE A 354 39.07 -10.75 -57.34
C ILE A 354 38.33 -12.03 -56.91
N THR A 355 39.06 -12.99 -56.35
CA THR A 355 38.52 -14.23 -55.80
C THR A 355 38.26 -14.07 -54.31
N GLN A 356 37.25 -14.74 -53.77
CA GLN A 356 36.98 -14.72 -52.33
C GLN A 356 38.11 -15.45 -51.59
N LEU A 357 38.80 -14.76 -50.68
CA LEU A 357 39.81 -15.36 -49.81
C LEU A 357 39.16 -16.01 -48.59
N PHE A 358 38.41 -15.22 -47.83
CA PHE A 358 37.68 -15.70 -46.67
C PHE A 358 36.48 -14.79 -46.38
N SER A 359 35.60 -15.27 -45.52
CA SER A 359 34.46 -14.50 -45.03
C SER A 359 34.47 -14.55 -43.49
N PRO A 360 34.69 -13.41 -42.80
CA PRO A 360 34.77 -13.39 -41.35
C PRO A 360 33.42 -13.78 -40.73
N PRO A 361 33.30 -14.96 -40.08
CA PRO A 361 32.05 -15.42 -39.52
C PRO A 361 31.45 -14.39 -38.57
N GLY A 362 30.17 -14.09 -38.79
CA GLY A 362 29.42 -13.19 -37.92
C GLY A 362 29.56 -11.71 -38.25
N ILE A 363 30.36 -11.32 -39.23
CA ILE A 363 30.49 -9.92 -39.65
C ILE A 363 29.68 -9.67 -40.92
N PHE A 364 28.82 -8.66 -40.89
CA PHE A 364 27.98 -8.25 -42.01
C PHE A 364 28.37 -6.86 -42.53
N VAL A 365 28.08 -6.65 -43.81
CA VAL A 365 28.00 -5.35 -44.50
C VAL A 365 26.54 -5.08 -44.85
N GLY A 366 26.16 -3.83 -45.09
CA GLY A 366 24.79 -3.50 -45.47
C GLY A 366 24.63 -2.05 -45.88
N CYS A 367 23.40 -1.64 -46.19
CA CYS A 367 23.08 -0.28 -46.62
C CYS A 367 23.62 0.75 -45.62
N TYR A 368 23.26 0.56 -44.36
CA TYR A 368 23.76 1.34 -43.24
C TYR A 368 24.65 0.49 -42.35
N LEU A 369 25.81 1.05 -42.00
CA LEU A 369 26.79 0.36 -41.16
C LEU A 369 26.25 0.05 -39.76
N VAL A 370 25.39 0.92 -39.20
CA VAL A 370 24.83 0.70 -37.86
C VAL A 370 24.02 -0.59 -37.81
N GLU A 371 23.09 -0.78 -38.75
CA GLU A 371 22.32 -2.01 -38.88
C GLU A 371 23.24 -3.22 -39.10
N ALA A 372 24.19 -3.11 -40.03
CA ALA A 372 25.12 -4.21 -40.32
C ALA A 372 25.94 -4.64 -39.09
N VAL A 373 26.41 -3.69 -38.29
CA VAL A 373 27.13 -3.96 -37.03
C VAL A 373 26.19 -4.56 -35.99
N LEU A 374 24.98 -4.03 -35.80
CA LEU A 374 24.02 -4.57 -34.83
C LEU A 374 23.61 -6.00 -35.16
N GLN A 375 23.47 -6.35 -36.43
CA GLN A 375 23.17 -7.72 -36.88
C GLN A 375 24.40 -8.64 -36.86
N SER A 376 25.60 -8.07 -36.77
CA SER A 376 26.84 -8.85 -36.61
C SER A 376 26.95 -9.46 -35.22
N ASP A 377 27.82 -10.45 -35.08
CA ASP A 377 28.19 -11.08 -33.82
C ASP A 377 29.71 -11.12 -33.69
N LEU A 378 30.19 -11.55 -32.51
CA LEU A 378 31.60 -11.48 -32.17
C LEU A 378 32.36 -12.80 -32.40
N ARG A 379 31.79 -13.78 -33.11
CA ARG A 379 32.41 -15.12 -33.31
C ARG A 379 33.86 -15.07 -33.76
N CYS A 380 34.17 -14.25 -34.76
CA CYS A 380 35.55 -14.15 -35.27
C CYS A 380 36.53 -13.70 -34.18
N PHE A 381 36.11 -12.91 -33.20
CA PHE A 381 36.97 -12.36 -32.14
C PHE A 381 37.23 -13.34 -30.99
N PHE A 382 36.52 -14.47 -30.97
CA PHE A 382 36.77 -15.61 -30.08
C PHE A 382 37.56 -16.74 -30.77
N ASP A 383 37.86 -16.60 -32.07
CA ASP A 383 38.54 -17.61 -32.89
C ASP A 383 39.91 -17.09 -33.35
N ILE A 384 40.97 -17.77 -32.90
CA ILE A 384 42.36 -17.36 -33.19
C ILE A 384 42.68 -17.43 -34.69
N ASP A 385 42.15 -18.43 -35.41
CA ASP A 385 42.42 -18.63 -36.83
C ASP A 385 41.68 -17.58 -37.66
N CYS A 386 40.48 -17.19 -37.22
CA CYS A 386 39.75 -16.08 -37.82
C CYS A 386 40.49 -14.75 -37.64
N LEU A 387 40.92 -14.45 -36.41
CA LEU A 387 41.69 -13.23 -36.12
C LEU A 387 42.98 -13.17 -36.92
N HIS A 388 43.71 -14.28 -37.06
CA HIS A 388 44.91 -14.33 -37.90
C HIS A 388 44.63 -13.95 -39.36
N GLN A 389 43.57 -14.51 -39.96
CA GLN A 389 43.18 -14.17 -41.33
C GLN A 389 42.80 -12.70 -41.47
N LEU A 390 42.10 -12.16 -40.46
CA LEU A 390 41.62 -10.79 -40.47
C LEU A 390 42.75 -9.78 -40.28
N ILE A 391 43.67 -10.01 -39.33
CA ILE A 391 44.90 -9.21 -39.13
C ILE A 391 45.73 -9.15 -40.42
N ASN A 392 45.96 -10.30 -41.06
CA ASN A 392 46.74 -10.39 -42.29
C ASN A 392 46.06 -9.61 -43.43
N SER A 393 44.74 -9.73 -43.55
CA SER A 393 43.98 -9.09 -44.62
C SER A 393 43.88 -7.57 -44.48
N LEU A 394 43.92 -7.08 -43.24
CA LEU A 394 43.97 -5.66 -42.93
C LEU A 394 45.40 -5.08 -42.94
N SER A 395 46.42 -5.92 -43.19
CA SER A 395 47.84 -5.53 -43.14
C SER A 395 48.24 -4.87 -41.81
N LEU A 396 47.69 -5.36 -40.70
CA LEU A 396 47.99 -4.83 -39.37
C LEU A 396 49.33 -5.38 -38.85
N GLU A 397 50.37 -4.56 -38.92
CA GLU A 397 51.71 -4.92 -38.46
C GLU A 397 51.84 -4.95 -36.93
N ASN A 398 52.65 -5.88 -36.41
CA ASN A 398 52.99 -6.02 -34.98
C ASN A 398 51.83 -6.38 -34.04
N ILE A 399 50.73 -6.94 -34.56
CA ILE A 399 49.63 -7.47 -33.76
C ILE A 399 49.61 -9.00 -33.86
N SER A 400 49.69 -9.70 -32.72
CA SER A 400 49.46 -11.14 -32.66
C SER A 400 48.02 -11.44 -32.27
N ALA A 401 47.38 -12.38 -32.99
CA ALA A 401 46.02 -12.83 -32.67
C ALA A 401 45.93 -13.41 -31.25
N SER A 402 46.98 -14.09 -30.78
CA SER A 402 47.07 -14.67 -29.43
C SER A 402 46.93 -13.63 -28.31
N ASP A 403 47.32 -12.38 -28.59
CA ASP A 403 47.43 -11.34 -27.57
C ASP A 403 46.14 -10.53 -27.45
N ILE A 404 45.25 -10.63 -28.45
CA ILE A 404 44.04 -9.82 -28.56
C ILE A 404 42.74 -10.64 -28.57
N ILE A 405 42.85 -11.96 -28.68
CA ILE A 405 41.69 -12.85 -28.69
C ILE A 405 40.82 -12.64 -27.44
N LEU A 406 39.51 -12.57 -27.64
CA LEU A 406 38.56 -12.44 -26.55
C LEU A 406 38.36 -13.79 -25.86
N ASN A 407 38.05 -13.76 -24.56
CA ASN A 407 37.74 -14.96 -23.80
C ASN A 407 36.24 -15.21 -23.77
N SER A 408 35.75 -16.20 -24.50
CA SER A 408 34.31 -16.53 -24.53
C SER A 408 33.78 -17.03 -23.19
N THR A 409 34.63 -17.65 -22.34
CA THR A 409 34.22 -18.11 -21.00
C THR A 409 33.95 -16.98 -20.01
N ALA A 410 34.43 -15.78 -20.30
CA ALA A 410 34.22 -14.59 -19.47
C ALA A 410 32.93 -13.84 -19.81
N SER A 411 32.25 -14.20 -20.91
CA SER A 411 31.01 -13.58 -21.34
C SER A 411 29.81 -14.43 -20.94
N HIS A 412 28.72 -13.79 -20.50
CA HIS A 412 27.44 -14.47 -20.31
C HIS A 412 26.64 -14.58 -21.62
N TYR A 413 27.01 -13.81 -22.65
CA TYR A 413 26.43 -13.91 -23.97
C TYR A 413 26.97 -15.14 -24.70
N GLN A 414 26.15 -15.70 -25.59
CA GLN A 414 26.62 -16.77 -26.46
C GLN A 414 27.53 -16.16 -27.53
N GLU A 415 28.51 -16.93 -28.04
CA GLU A 415 29.41 -16.42 -29.10
C GLU A 415 28.63 -15.95 -30.35
N LYS A 416 27.45 -16.52 -30.59
CA LYS A 416 26.52 -16.19 -31.69
C LYS A 416 25.50 -15.10 -31.34
N SER A 417 25.52 -14.55 -30.12
CA SER A 417 24.64 -13.44 -29.76
C SER A 417 24.95 -12.24 -30.64
N SER A 418 23.92 -11.68 -31.26
CA SER A 418 24.05 -10.47 -32.07
C SER A 418 24.55 -9.30 -31.21
N LEU A 419 25.26 -8.38 -31.83
CA LEU A 419 25.65 -7.13 -31.20
C LEU A 419 24.43 -6.30 -30.81
N LEU A 420 23.30 -6.42 -31.52
CA LEU A 420 22.03 -5.82 -31.11
C LEU A 420 21.62 -6.30 -29.71
N GLU A 421 21.72 -7.61 -29.43
CA GLU A 421 21.41 -8.17 -28.12
C GLU A 421 22.33 -7.58 -27.04
N ILE A 422 23.64 -7.52 -27.31
CA ILE A 422 24.64 -6.99 -26.37
C ILE A 422 24.43 -5.48 -26.14
N VAL A 423 24.24 -4.70 -27.21
CA VAL A 423 23.99 -3.24 -27.19
C VAL A 423 22.66 -2.91 -26.52
N SER A 424 21.61 -3.71 -26.76
CA SER A 424 20.29 -3.53 -26.13
C SER A 424 20.33 -3.67 -24.60
N ASN A 425 21.37 -4.34 -24.09
CA ASN A 425 21.68 -4.50 -22.67
C ASN A 425 22.84 -3.60 -22.22
N LEU A 426 23.06 -2.46 -22.91
CA LEU A 426 24.09 -1.47 -22.59
C LEU A 426 25.52 -2.04 -22.60
N MET A 427 25.79 -3.09 -23.38
CA MET A 427 27.09 -3.76 -23.37
C MET A 427 27.51 -4.25 -21.98
N VAL A 428 26.57 -4.55 -21.08
CA VAL A 428 26.86 -4.97 -19.69
C VAL A 428 26.88 -6.50 -19.61
N GLU A 429 27.95 -7.05 -19.06
CA GLU A 429 28.04 -8.48 -18.71
C GLU A 429 27.34 -8.77 -17.37
N GLU A 430 27.62 -7.93 -16.38
CA GLU A 430 27.09 -8.12 -15.04
C GLU A 430 26.96 -6.77 -14.33
N TRP A 431 25.85 -6.54 -13.64
CA TRP A 431 25.61 -5.29 -12.92
C TRP A 431 26.27 -5.21 -11.54
N ASN A 432 26.61 -6.37 -10.94
CA ASN A 432 27.19 -6.52 -9.60
C ASN A 432 26.67 -5.48 -8.61
N ASN A 433 25.38 -5.61 -8.24
CA ASN A 433 24.76 -4.73 -7.27
C ASN A 433 24.83 -5.31 -5.85
N GLN A 434 25.03 -4.44 -4.87
CA GLN A 434 25.08 -4.78 -3.46
C GLN A 434 24.06 -3.93 -2.70
N THR A 435 23.29 -4.57 -1.81
CA THR A 435 22.32 -3.90 -0.95
C THR A 435 22.69 -4.08 0.52
N PHE A 436 22.62 -2.99 1.29
CA PHE A 436 23.08 -2.95 2.68
C PHE A 436 21.92 -2.62 3.63
N TYR A 437 21.17 -3.65 4.05
CA TYR A 437 20.04 -3.46 4.95
C TYR A 437 20.44 -2.88 6.32
N GLU A 438 21.63 -3.21 6.82
CA GLU A 438 22.14 -2.63 8.07
C GLU A 438 22.31 -1.11 7.97
N ASN A 439 22.82 -0.61 6.83
CA ASN A 439 22.92 0.83 6.60
C ASN A 439 21.53 1.46 6.60
N TYR A 440 20.58 0.87 5.89
CA TYR A 440 19.19 1.32 5.88
C TYR A 440 18.59 1.36 7.30
N PHE A 441 18.76 0.29 8.09
CA PHE A 441 18.27 0.22 9.46
C PHE A 441 18.87 1.32 10.34
N ASN A 442 20.18 1.53 10.24
CA ASN A 442 20.90 2.53 11.02
C ASN A 442 20.52 3.97 10.65
N ILE A 443 20.11 4.23 9.40
CA ILE A 443 19.68 5.56 8.95
C ILE A 443 18.20 5.80 9.29
N CYS A 444 17.35 4.79 9.13
CA CYS A 444 15.95 4.85 9.58
C CYS A 444 15.89 5.10 11.09
N GLN A 445 16.79 4.48 11.87
CA GLN A 445 16.99 4.68 13.30
C GLN A 445 15.66 4.80 14.07
N PRO A 446 14.89 3.70 14.23
CA PRO A 446 13.61 3.79 14.90
C PRO A 446 13.80 4.19 16.38
N SER A 447 13.24 5.32 16.79
CA SER A 447 13.33 5.79 18.18
C SER A 447 12.52 4.93 19.15
N VAL A 448 11.35 4.47 18.71
CA VAL A 448 10.42 3.64 19.49
C VAL A 448 9.75 2.63 18.58
N CYS A 449 9.66 1.38 19.03
CA CYS A 449 8.80 0.36 18.44
C CYS A 449 7.65 0.03 19.40
N THR A 450 6.43 0.00 18.86
CA THR A 450 5.22 -0.38 19.59
C THR A 450 4.59 -1.61 18.97
N ALA A 451 4.26 -2.61 19.77
CA ALA A 451 3.51 -3.79 19.33
C ALA A 451 2.28 -4.00 20.22
N THR A 452 1.15 -4.36 19.62
CA THR A 452 -0.07 -4.65 20.38
C THR A 452 -0.46 -6.11 20.30
N TYR A 453 -0.93 -6.67 21.42
CA TYR A 453 -1.52 -8.00 21.46
C TYR A 453 -2.77 -8.00 22.34
N ILE A 454 -3.68 -8.90 22.00
CA ILE A 454 -4.95 -9.06 22.70
C ILE A 454 -4.79 -10.16 23.73
N SER A 455 -5.15 -9.89 24.99
CA SER A 455 -5.27 -10.92 26.01
C SER A 455 -6.66 -10.92 26.63
N GLN A 456 -7.13 -12.09 27.05
CA GLN A 456 -8.37 -12.21 27.82
C GLN A 456 -8.13 -11.72 29.26
N GLY A 457 -9.14 -11.05 29.84
CA GLY A 457 -9.06 -10.49 31.19
C GLY A 457 -8.55 -11.50 32.23
N ASN A 458 -7.59 -11.06 33.06
CA ASN A 458 -6.98 -11.91 34.08
C ASN A 458 -8.04 -12.46 35.04
N ILE A 459 -8.01 -13.78 35.29
CA ILE A 459 -8.95 -14.44 36.22
C ILE A 459 -8.95 -13.80 37.61
N ILE A 460 -7.83 -13.24 38.05
CA ILE A 460 -7.71 -12.51 39.32
C ILE A 460 -8.53 -11.21 39.28
N TYR A 461 -8.53 -10.51 38.15
CA TYR A 461 -9.36 -9.31 37.96
C TYR A 461 -10.85 -9.67 37.99
N ILE A 462 -11.25 -10.78 37.37
CA ILE A 462 -12.62 -11.30 37.41
C ILE A 462 -13.04 -11.61 38.85
N ILE A 463 -12.20 -12.34 39.59
CA ILE A 463 -12.46 -12.73 40.98
C ILE A 463 -12.57 -11.49 41.88
N THR A 464 -11.62 -10.57 41.80
CA THR A 464 -11.59 -9.36 42.65
C THR A 464 -12.76 -8.42 42.37
N THR A 465 -13.14 -8.24 41.10
CA THR A 465 -14.30 -7.42 40.71
C THR A 465 -15.62 -8.04 41.19
N THR A 466 -15.74 -9.37 41.09
CA THR A 466 -16.91 -10.10 41.59
C THR A 466 -17.04 -10.00 43.11
N ILE A 467 -15.94 -10.16 43.84
CA ILE A 467 -15.91 -10.00 45.30
C ILE A 467 -16.26 -8.55 45.70
N GLY A 468 -15.71 -7.56 44.99
CA GLY A 468 -16.00 -6.13 45.22
C GLY A 468 -17.48 -5.79 45.03
N LEU A 469 -18.12 -6.30 43.98
CA LEU A 469 -19.55 -6.12 43.73
C LEU A 469 -20.43 -6.78 44.79
N ILE A 470 -20.13 -8.03 45.17
CA ILE A 470 -20.86 -8.75 46.24
C ILE A 470 -20.69 -8.03 47.59
N GLY A 471 -19.47 -7.56 47.89
CA GLY A 471 -19.15 -6.81 49.09
C GLY A 471 -19.86 -5.45 49.15
N GLY A 472 -19.88 -4.71 48.04
CA GLY A 472 -20.61 -3.45 47.93
C GLY A 472 -22.12 -3.64 48.11
N LEU A 473 -22.70 -4.63 47.43
CA LEU A 473 -24.13 -4.91 47.48
C LEU A 473 -24.58 -5.31 48.89
N THR A 474 -23.84 -6.19 49.57
CA THR A 474 -24.14 -6.61 50.95
C THR A 474 -24.03 -5.47 51.95
N THR A 475 -23.09 -4.55 51.74
CA THR A 475 -22.94 -3.36 52.59
C THR A 475 -24.10 -2.39 52.42
N VAL A 476 -24.51 -2.11 51.17
CA VAL A 476 -25.67 -1.25 50.87
C VAL A 476 -26.96 -1.84 51.46
N TYR A 477 -27.18 -3.15 51.34
CA TYR A 477 -28.34 -3.81 51.95
C TYR A 477 -28.41 -3.62 53.46
N LYS A 478 -27.27 -3.68 54.17
CA LYS A 478 -27.23 -3.48 55.63
C LYS A 478 -27.61 -2.07 56.06
N PHE A 479 -27.37 -1.05 55.24
CA PHE A 479 -27.77 0.34 55.53
C PHE A 479 -29.21 0.64 55.09
N VAL A 480 -29.58 0.17 53.90
CA VAL A 480 -30.86 0.52 53.28
C VAL A 480 -32.03 -0.18 53.98
N VAL A 481 -31.90 -1.46 54.34
CA VAL A 481 -32.97 -2.24 55.00
C VAL A 481 -33.46 -1.62 56.33
N PRO A 482 -32.60 -1.27 57.30
CA PRO A 482 -33.07 -0.67 58.55
C PRO A 482 -33.71 0.71 58.37
N ILE A 483 -33.27 1.50 57.39
CA ILE A 483 -33.91 2.79 57.03
C ILE A 483 -35.33 2.54 56.53
N PHE A 484 -35.52 1.57 55.62
CA PHE A 484 -36.85 1.20 55.14
C PHE A 484 -37.76 0.67 56.26
N ILE A 485 -37.23 -0.13 57.19
CA ILE A 485 -38.00 -0.62 58.35
C ILE A 485 -38.44 0.55 59.24
N LYS A 486 -37.55 1.51 59.54
CA LYS A 486 -37.91 2.72 60.30
C LYS A 486 -39.01 3.53 59.61
N ILE A 487 -38.91 3.72 58.30
CA ILE A 487 -39.92 4.47 57.52
C ILE A 487 -41.28 3.75 57.55
N ILE A 488 -41.31 2.42 57.39
CA ILE A 488 -42.55 1.62 57.44
C ILE A 488 -43.22 1.76 58.81
N VAL A 489 -42.46 1.64 59.90
CA VAL A 489 -43.00 1.75 61.27
C VAL A 489 -43.50 3.16 61.56
N HIS A 490 -42.77 4.19 61.13
CA HIS A 490 -43.08 5.58 61.48
C HIS A 490 -44.19 6.20 60.61
N VAL A 491 -44.37 5.76 59.36
CA VAL A 491 -45.35 6.36 58.43
C VAL A 491 -46.66 5.56 58.36
N THR A 492 -46.62 4.23 58.47
CA THR A 492 -47.81 3.40 58.24
C THR A 492 -48.71 3.30 59.47
N ILE A 493 -48.13 3.32 60.68
CA ILE A 493 -48.88 3.17 61.94
C ILE A 493 -49.73 4.42 62.29
N PRO A 494 -49.25 5.67 62.12
CA PRO A 494 -50.07 6.86 62.38
C PRO A 494 -51.19 7.06 61.35
N TYR A 495 -50.96 6.65 60.10
CA TYR A 495 -51.95 6.78 59.02
C TYR A 495 -53.18 5.90 59.24
N ILE A 496 -53.01 4.70 59.81
CA ILE A 496 -54.13 3.81 60.21
C ILE A 496 -54.87 4.40 61.43
N ARG A 497 -54.15 5.06 62.35
CA ARG A 497 -54.72 5.68 63.56
C ARG A 497 -55.65 6.87 63.26
N LYS A 498 -55.41 7.59 62.16
CA LYS A 498 -56.18 8.79 61.76
C LYS A 498 -57.50 8.46 61.04
N LYS A 499 -57.65 7.23 60.50
CA LYS A 499 -58.83 6.82 59.72
C LYS A 499 -59.92 6.11 60.53
N CYS A 500 -59.66 5.76 61.81
CA CYS A 500 -60.64 5.17 62.73
C CYS A 500 -61.19 6.14 63.80
N GLY A 501 -60.81 7.42 63.76
CA GLY A 501 -61.18 8.43 64.76
C GLY A 501 -62.20 9.48 64.30
N THR A 502 -63.06 9.19 63.32
CA THR A 502 -64.10 10.13 62.85
C THR A 502 -65.46 9.83 63.46
N ALA A 503 -66.24 10.87 63.74
CA ALA A 503 -67.57 10.80 64.37
C ALA A 503 -68.58 9.93 63.59
N GLU A 504 -68.32 9.68 62.31
CA GLU A 504 -69.11 8.78 61.46
C GLU A 504 -69.00 7.30 61.86
N ALA A 505 -67.83 6.84 62.32
CA ALA A 505 -67.65 5.46 62.79
C ALA A 505 -68.39 5.18 64.10
N SER A 506 -68.47 6.18 65.00
CA SER A 506 -69.23 6.10 66.26
C SER A 506 -70.75 6.08 66.02
N ASN A 507 -71.23 6.87 65.05
CA ASN A 507 -72.65 6.89 64.68
C ASN A 507 -73.08 5.64 63.89
N LEU A 508 -72.18 5.03 63.12
CA LEU A 508 -72.42 3.75 62.45
C LEU A 508 -72.50 2.60 63.46
N ALA A 509 -71.60 2.55 64.45
CA ALA A 509 -71.64 1.54 65.52
C ALA A 509 -72.94 1.64 66.36
N LYS A 510 -73.40 2.86 66.68
CA LYS A 510 -74.69 3.09 67.36
C LYS A 510 -75.91 2.66 66.52
N ARG A 511 -75.87 2.87 65.19
CA ARG A 511 -76.94 2.42 64.28
C ARG A 511 -76.97 0.91 64.11
N VAL A 512 -75.80 0.26 63.99
CA VAL A 512 -75.69 -1.19 63.85
C VAL A 512 -76.11 -1.89 65.14
N SER A 513 -75.75 -1.36 66.32
CA SER A 513 -76.18 -1.90 67.62
C SER A 513 -77.70 -1.88 67.83
N LYS A 514 -78.41 -0.85 67.35
CA LYS A 514 -79.88 -0.73 67.51
C LYS A 514 -80.69 -1.49 66.45
N THR A 515 -80.04 -1.96 65.39
CA THR A 515 -80.73 -2.53 64.22
C THR A 515 -80.17 -3.92 63.90
N ILE A 516 -79.92 -4.75 64.91
CA ILE A 516 -79.60 -6.17 64.71
C ILE A 516 -80.93 -6.93 64.54
N PRO A 517 -81.25 -7.47 63.35
CA PRO A 517 -82.48 -8.24 63.15
C PRO A 517 -82.48 -9.53 63.97
N GLN A 518 -83.65 -9.95 64.46
CA GLN A 518 -83.81 -11.20 65.21
C GLN A 518 -83.32 -12.46 64.46
N LEU A 519 -83.13 -12.37 63.14
CA LEU A 519 -82.55 -13.42 62.29
C LEU A 519 -81.09 -13.77 62.59
N PHE A 520 -80.34 -12.98 63.36
CA PHE A 520 -78.95 -13.29 63.73
C PHE A 520 -78.81 -14.11 65.02
N TYR A 521 -79.88 -14.31 65.79
CA TYR A 521 -79.84 -15.12 67.02
C TYR A 521 -79.75 -16.63 66.76
N SER A 522 -80.02 -17.08 65.53
CA SER A 522 -80.01 -18.49 65.14
C SER A 522 -78.63 -19.03 64.75
N ASN A 523 -77.61 -18.17 64.56
CA ASN A 523 -76.24 -18.61 64.26
C ASN A 523 -75.23 -18.01 65.26
N PRO A 524 -74.89 -18.77 66.32
CA PRO A 524 -74.12 -18.22 67.42
C PRO A 524 -72.66 -17.89 67.05
N HIS A 525 -72.05 -18.55 66.06
CA HIS A 525 -70.68 -18.21 65.63
C HIS A 525 -70.59 -16.85 64.93
N LEU A 526 -71.64 -16.48 64.19
CA LEU A 526 -71.70 -15.20 63.49
C LEU A 526 -71.93 -14.06 64.50
N LEU A 527 -72.80 -14.29 65.49
CA LEU A 527 -73.05 -13.35 66.58
C LEU A 527 -71.80 -13.11 67.42
N THR A 528 -71.05 -14.16 67.78
CA THR A 528 -69.80 -14.04 68.55
C THR A 528 -68.70 -13.33 67.76
N SER A 529 -68.58 -13.59 66.45
CA SER A 529 -67.59 -12.90 65.59
C SER A 529 -67.93 -11.43 65.38
N LEU A 530 -69.23 -11.08 65.30
CA LEU A 530 -69.69 -9.70 65.20
C LEU A 530 -69.46 -8.94 66.52
N LEU A 531 -69.71 -9.59 67.66
CA LEU A 531 -69.42 -9.04 68.99
C LEU A 531 -67.92 -8.84 69.22
N ASP A 532 -67.06 -9.78 68.79
CA ASP A 532 -65.60 -9.66 68.86
C ASP A 532 -65.07 -8.52 67.98
N ALA A 533 -65.61 -8.37 66.77
CA ALA A 533 -65.28 -7.26 65.89
C ALA A 533 -65.72 -5.90 66.48
N LEU A 534 -66.92 -5.82 67.07
CA LEU A 534 -67.43 -4.60 67.72
C LEU A 534 -66.63 -4.24 68.98
N MET A 535 -66.26 -5.22 69.81
CA MET A 535 -65.50 -5.00 71.04
C MET A 535 -64.04 -4.63 70.78
N LYS A 536 -63.37 -5.26 69.80
CA LYS A 536 -62.01 -4.85 69.38
C LYS A 536 -61.98 -3.44 68.79
N CYS A 537 -63.09 -3.01 68.17
CA CYS A 537 -63.26 -1.63 67.73
C CYS A 537 -63.51 -0.67 68.91
N ALA A 538 -64.31 -1.08 69.91
CA ALA A 538 -64.61 -0.30 71.11
C ALA A 538 -63.42 -0.13 72.06
N GLN A 539 -62.51 -1.12 72.13
CA GLN A 539 -61.29 -1.11 72.94
C GLN A 539 -60.28 -0.03 72.50
N LEU A 540 -60.39 0.43 71.25
CA LEU A 540 -59.64 1.57 70.71
C LEU A 540 -60.34 2.92 70.93
N LEU A 541 -61.60 2.94 71.37
CA LEU A 541 -62.45 4.15 71.49
C LEU A 541 -62.78 4.55 72.94
N PHE A 542 -62.82 3.63 73.91
CA PHE A 542 -63.18 3.95 75.32
C PHE A 542 -62.00 3.78 76.28
N ASN A 543 -61.27 4.86 76.56
CA ASN A 543 -60.09 4.82 77.41
C ASN A 543 -60.35 5.11 78.91
N ARG A 544 -61.61 5.13 79.41
CA ARG A 544 -61.83 5.36 80.86
C ARG A 544 -63.17 4.97 81.50
N SER A 545 -64.15 4.45 80.77
CA SER A 545 -65.41 3.94 81.33
C SER A 545 -65.80 2.69 80.55
N THR A 546 -65.77 1.46 81.03
CA THR A 546 -65.98 0.89 82.36
C THR A 546 -65.18 -0.42 82.44
N LYS A 547 -64.14 -0.49 83.29
CA LYS A 547 -63.31 -1.70 83.52
C LYS A 547 -64.14 -2.96 83.80
N LYS A 548 -65.34 -2.78 84.36
CA LYS A 548 -66.32 -3.82 84.66
C LYS A 548 -66.89 -4.51 83.41
N VAL A 549 -67.10 -3.78 82.30
CA VAL A 549 -67.64 -4.37 81.06
C VAL A 549 -66.58 -5.20 80.34
N LEU A 550 -65.33 -4.72 80.31
CA LEU A 550 -64.20 -5.46 79.75
C LEU A 550 -63.88 -6.73 80.56
N SER A 551 -63.90 -6.66 81.90
CA SER A 551 -63.65 -7.85 82.72
C SER A 551 -64.77 -8.89 82.61
N ILE A 552 -66.03 -8.48 82.49
CA ILE A 552 -67.13 -9.43 82.31
C ILE A 552 -67.11 -10.02 80.89
N TYR A 553 -66.76 -9.23 79.86
CA TYR A 553 -66.57 -9.72 78.48
C TYR A 553 -65.42 -10.74 78.37
N GLU A 554 -64.29 -10.45 79.00
CA GLU A 554 -63.13 -11.34 79.03
C GLU A 554 -63.46 -12.65 79.78
N ALA A 555 -64.26 -12.58 80.85
CA ALA A 555 -64.80 -13.76 81.53
C ALA A 555 -65.77 -14.56 80.64
N THR A 556 -66.66 -13.90 79.89
CA THR A 556 -67.63 -14.58 78.98
C THR A 556 -66.93 -15.24 77.79
N MET A 557 -65.90 -14.62 77.21
CA MET A 557 -65.14 -15.23 76.12
C MET A 557 -64.20 -16.35 76.57
N ASN A 558 -63.69 -16.28 77.81
CA ASN A 558 -62.94 -17.40 78.39
C ASN A 558 -63.84 -18.61 78.68
N GLU A 559 -65.08 -18.42 79.14
CA GLU A 559 -66.07 -19.51 79.28
C GLU A 559 -66.47 -20.10 77.92
N TYR A 560 -66.74 -19.26 76.91
CA TYR A 560 -67.07 -19.70 75.56
C TYR A 560 -65.96 -20.57 74.93
N ASN A 561 -64.70 -20.16 75.08
CA ASN A 561 -63.55 -20.89 74.55
C ASN A 561 -63.26 -22.20 75.28
N LYS A 562 -63.67 -22.34 76.56
CA LYS A 562 -63.40 -23.52 77.37
C LYS A 562 -64.40 -24.65 77.13
N ASP A 563 -65.69 -24.34 76.97
CA ASP A 563 -66.76 -25.35 76.86
C ASP A 563 -67.31 -25.57 75.44
N LYS A 564 -66.93 -24.73 74.46
CA LYS A 564 -67.38 -24.80 73.04
C LYS A 564 -68.90 -24.96 72.84
N ASN A 565 -69.73 -24.54 73.81
CA ASN A 565 -71.19 -24.68 73.74
C ASN A 565 -71.85 -23.29 73.63
N PRO A 566 -72.36 -22.90 72.44
CA PRO A 566 -72.74 -21.51 72.18
C PRO A 566 -74.04 -21.02 72.86
N SER A 567 -74.87 -21.92 73.38
CA SER A 567 -76.22 -21.60 73.87
C SER A 567 -76.29 -20.95 75.26
N LYS A 568 -75.20 -20.92 76.03
CA LYS A 568 -75.14 -20.25 77.35
C LYS A 568 -74.84 -18.75 77.28
N THR A 569 -74.14 -18.30 76.23
CA THR A 569 -73.72 -16.91 76.00
C THR A 569 -74.87 -15.88 75.93
N PRO A 570 -76.04 -16.18 75.33
CA PRO A 570 -77.15 -15.23 75.26
C PRO A 570 -77.79 -14.91 76.63
N ASN A 571 -77.76 -15.86 77.58
CA ASN A 571 -78.42 -15.72 78.87
C ASN A 571 -77.68 -14.73 79.81
N LEU A 572 -76.37 -14.59 79.63
CA LEU A 572 -75.53 -13.61 80.35
C LEU A 572 -75.59 -12.20 79.72
N PHE A 573 -75.81 -12.11 78.41
CA PHE A 573 -75.98 -10.84 77.71
C PHE A 573 -77.30 -10.14 78.12
N TYR A 574 -78.36 -10.91 78.38
CA TYR A 574 -79.64 -10.39 78.93
C TYR A 574 -79.52 -9.86 80.37
N GLN A 575 -78.48 -10.23 81.12
CA GLN A 575 -78.18 -9.67 82.45
C GLN A 575 -77.34 -8.36 82.37
N MET A 576 -76.86 -7.98 81.18
CA MET A 576 -76.06 -6.77 80.95
C MET A 576 -76.86 -5.58 80.40
N THR A 577 -78.08 -5.80 79.91
CA THR A 577 -79.08 -4.77 79.57
C THR A 577 -79.98 -4.49 80.77
#